data_AF-A0A345WQN5-F1
#
_entry.id   AF-A0A345WQN5-F1
#
_cell.length_a   1.000
_cell.length_b   1.000
_cell.length_c   1.000
_cell.angle_alpha   90.00
_cell.angle_beta   90.00
_cell.angle_gamma   90.00
#
_symmetry.space_group_name_H-M   'P 1'
#
loop_
_entity.id
_entity.type
_entity.pdbx_description
1 polymer ?
#
loop_
_entity_poly.entity_id
_entity_poly.type
_entity_poly.pdbx_seq_one_letter_code
_entity_poly.pdbx_strand_id
1 'polypeptide(L)'
;MRGAVALTMRRHAAVALGAAAVLAGPVAAKEFGVASQDEIVAGARSCVASVGPAGLDEAHLVADGWSKGAMTSKDGKPVASDLIVYGKGNLMMLSTRAAGLCTVTARIASVRAFPGIQSAMASAYGAPFKDDGKGEQFFQAPDHRFIDLASTGSKDRPAVRVAVGYVSQESK
;
A
#
# COMPACT_ATOMS: atom_id res chain seq x y z
N MET A 1 -46.32 -74.50 -20.66
CA MET A 1 -47.05 -73.65 -21.62
C MET A 1 -46.51 -72.23 -21.53
N ARG A 2 -46.08 -71.70 -22.68
CA ARG A 2 -46.00 -70.29 -23.12
C ARG A 2 -45.83 -69.17 -22.07
N GLY A 3 -44.78 -68.37 -22.26
CA GLY A 3 -44.72 -66.97 -21.82
C GLY A 3 -43.33 -66.38 -22.06
N ALA A 4 -43.23 -65.38 -22.93
CA ALA A 4 -41.99 -64.85 -23.50
C ALA A 4 -41.71 -63.39 -23.05
N VAL A 5 -40.49 -62.93 -23.36
CA VAL A 5 -40.03 -61.53 -23.51
C VAL A 5 -39.77 -60.81 -22.16
N ALA A 6 -38.71 -60.03 -21.89
CA ALA A 6 -37.95 -59.11 -22.72
C ALA A 6 -36.50 -58.91 -22.25
N LEU A 7 -35.60 -58.66 -23.21
CA LEU A 7 -34.29 -58.03 -23.01
C LEU A 7 -34.46 -56.58 -22.55
N THR A 8 -33.63 -56.13 -21.60
CA THR A 8 -33.17 -54.73 -21.59
C THR A 8 -31.83 -54.65 -20.86
N MET A 9 -30.75 -54.55 -21.64
CA MET A 9 -29.42 -54.17 -21.17
C MET A 9 -29.46 -52.73 -20.63
N ARG A 10 -29.10 -52.55 -19.36
CA ARG A 10 -28.63 -51.25 -18.86
C ARG A 10 -27.16 -51.40 -18.47
N ARG A 11 -26.28 -50.91 -19.33
CA ARG A 11 -24.86 -50.71 -19.03
C ARG A 11 -24.77 -49.54 -18.06
N HIS A 12 -24.39 -49.79 -16.81
CA HIS A 12 -24.03 -48.75 -15.86
C HIS A 12 -22.52 -48.61 -15.86
N ALA A 13 -22.04 -47.59 -16.58
CA ALA A 13 -20.67 -47.12 -16.47
C ALA A 13 -20.53 -46.41 -15.12
N ALA A 14 -19.78 -46.99 -14.19
CA ALA A 14 -19.43 -46.35 -12.94
C ALA A 14 -18.35 -45.29 -13.22
N VAL A 15 -18.74 -44.02 -13.10
CA VAL A 15 -17.81 -42.88 -13.13
C VAL A 15 -17.08 -42.83 -11.78
N ALA A 16 -15.77 -43.07 -11.79
CA ALA A 16 -14.93 -42.90 -10.62
C ALA A 16 -14.75 -41.41 -10.33
N LEU A 17 -15.30 -40.93 -9.20
CA LEU A 17 -15.03 -39.59 -8.69
C LEU A 17 -13.62 -39.55 -8.09
N GLY A 18 -12.68 -38.94 -8.81
CA GLY A 18 -11.38 -38.54 -8.26
C GLY A 18 -11.54 -37.26 -7.43
N ALA A 19 -11.34 -37.35 -6.11
CA ALA A 19 -11.28 -36.19 -5.23
C ALA A 19 -9.93 -35.48 -5.39
N ALA A 20 -9.92 -34.36 -6.11
CA ALA A 20 -8.77 -33.45 -6.15
C ALA A 20 -8.74 -32.63 -4.84
N ALA A 21 -7.91 -33.03 -3.89
CA ALA A 21 -7.62 -32.25 -2.69
C ALA A 21 -6.75 -31.03 -3.09
N VAL A 22 -7.37 -29.86 -3.19
CA VAL A 22 -6.64 -28.59 -3.32
C VAL A 22 -6.06 -28.24 -1.96
N LEU A 23 -4.75 -28.44 -1.80
CA LEU A 23 -4.00 -27.98 -0.63
C LEU A 23 -3.98 -26.44 -0.62
N ALA A 24 -4.93 -25.83 0.09
CA ALA A 24 -4.85 -24.42 0.46
C ALA A 24 -3.78 -24.26 1.55
N GLY A 25 -2.52 -24.07 1.14
CA GLY A 25 -1.43 -23.71 2.04
C GLY A 25 -1.64 -22.32 2.66
N PRO A 26 -1.07 -22.04 3.84
CA PRO A 26 -1.14 -20.71 4.43
C PRO A 26 -0.39 -19.73 3.54
N VAL A 27 -1.10 -18.70 3.04
CA VAL A 27 -0.46 -17.57 2.37
C VAL A 27 0.34 -16.82 3.42
N ALA A 28 1.66 -17.06 3.46
CA ALA A 28 2.55 -16.26 4.27
C ALA A 28 2.41 -14.79 3.85
N ALA A 29 2.02 -13.92 4.79
CA ALA A 29 1.98 -12.49 4.55
C ALA A 29 3.39 -12.06 4.09
N LYS A 30 3.50 -11.60 2.84
CA LYS A 30 4.76 -11.12 2.29
C LYS A 30 5.14 -9.87 3.08
N GLU A 31 6.16 -9.97 3.94
CA GLU A 31 6.72 -8.80 4.60
C GLU A 31 7.23 -7.82 3.53
N PHE A 32 6.93 -6.53 3.71
CA PHE A 32 7.47 -5.50 2.82
C PHE A 32 9.01 -5.52 2.90
N GLY A 33 9.63 -5.60 1.73
CA GLY A 33 11.08 -5.60 1.60
C GLY A 33 11.68 -4.22 1.84
N VAL A 34 12.98 -4.10 1.55
CA VAL A 34 13.66 -2.80 1.50
C VAL A 34 13.27 -2.10 0.21
N ALA A 35 12.76 -0.87 0.31
CA ALA A 35 12.48 -0.03 -0.84
C ALA A 35 13.75 0.68 -1.30
N SER A 36 13.86 0.84 -2.62
CA SER A 36 14.82 1.72 -3.26
C SER A 36 14.45 3.19 -3.07
N GLN A 37 15.43 4.06 -3.25
CA GLN A 37 15.22 5.51 -3.22
C GLN A 37 14.19 5.96 -4.26
N ASP A 38 14.27 5.43 -5.47
CA ASP A 38 13.35 5.79 -6.57
C ASP A 38 11.92 5.34 -6.27
N GLU A 39 11.72 4.18 -5.64
CA GLU A 39 10.40 3.76 -5.16
C GLU A 39 9.84 4.75 -4.14
N ILE A 40 10.64 5.20 -3.17
CA ILE A 40 10.19 6.15 -2.13
C ILE A 40 9.79 7.50 -2.77
N VAL A 41 10.61 8.03 -3.68
CA VAL A 41 10.31 9.28 -4.39
C VAL A 41 9.06 9.12 -5.27
N ALA A 42 8.92 7.99 -5.97
CA ALA A 42 7.72 7.69 -6.73
C ALA A 42 6.48 7.63 -5.84
N GLY A 43 6.57 7.02 -4.66
CA GLY A 43 5.48 6.98 -3.69
C GLY A 43 5.09 8.37 -3.18
N ALA A 44 6.07 9.24 -2.93
CA ALA A 44 5.83 10.64 -2.58
C ALA A 44 5.06 11.36 -3.70
N ARG A 45 5.44 11.15 -4.96
CA ARG A 45 4.74 11.72 -6.14
C ARG A 45 3.30 11.21 -6.24
N SER A 46 3.06 9.92 -6.01
CA SER A 46 1.71 9.36 -5.96
C SER A 46 0.85 10.07 -4.89
N CYS A 47 1.40 10.28 -3.69
CA CYS A 47 0.71 11.04 -2.64
C CYS A 47 0.44 12.49 -3.06
N VAL A 48 1.43 13.21 -3.60
CA VAL A 48 1.26 14.61 -4.05
C VAL A 48 0.16 14.72 -5.11
N ALA A 49 0.12 13.79 -6.07
CA ALA A 49 -0.89 13.79 -7.12
C ALA A 49 -2.30 13.43 -6.61
N SER A 50 -2.40 12.67 -5.52
CA SER A 50 -3.69 12.13 -5.02
C SER A 50 -4.26 12.94 -3.85
N VAL A 51 -3.46 13.74 -3.16
CA VAL A 51 -3.91 14.57 -2.05
C VAL A 51 -4.46 15.89 -2.57
N GLY A 52 -5.66 16.26 -2.11
CA GLY A 52 -6.29 17.55 -2.41
C GLY A 52 -7.22 18.04 -1.29
N PRO A 53 -7.91 19.17 -1.51
CA PRO A 53 -8.77 19.80 -0.50
C PRO A 53 -9.96 18.93 -0.08
N ALA A 54 -10.42 18.02 -0.94
CA ALA A 54 -11.51 17.10 -0.65
C ALA A 54 -11.05 15.77 -0.01
N GLY A 55 -9.75 15.61 0.26
CA GLY A 55 -9.18 14.37 0.77
C GLY A 55 -8.30 13.66 -0.25
N LEU A 56 -8.29 12.34 -0.18
CA LEU A 56 -7.47 11.46 -1.02
C LEU A 56 -8.27 10.99 -2.25
N ASP A 57 -7.73 11.20 -3.45
CA ASP A 57 -8.23 10.61 -4.68
C ASP A 57 -7.82 9.12 -4.77
N GLU A 58 -8.69 8.26 -4.25
CA GLU A 58 -8.49 6.81 -4.27
C GLU A 58 -8.45 6.24 -5.71
N ALA A 59 -9.18 6.83 -6.65
CA ALA A 59 -9.26 6.34 -8.02
C ALA A 59 -7.93 6.57 -8.75
N HIS A 60 -7.33 7.74 -8.54
CA HIS A 60 -5.99 8.05 -9.05
C HIS A 60 -4.95 7.07 -8.49
N LEU A 61 -4.98 6.76 -7.18
CA LEU A 61 -4.05 5.80 -6.58
C LEU A 61 -4.17 4.40 -7.18
N VAL A 62 -5.40 3.91 -7.37
CA VAL A 62 -5.62 2.58 -7.99
C VAL A 62 -5.14 2.58 -9.44
N ALA A 63 -5.38 3.65 -10.20
CA ALA A 63 -4.87 3.81 -11.56
C ALA A 63 -3.33 3.86 -11.62
N ASP A 64 -2.70 4.44 -10.59
CA ASP A 64 -1.24 4.42 -10.39
C ASP A 64 -0.74 3.06 -9.84
N GLY A 65 -1.59 2.04 -9.72
CA GLY A 65 -1.18 0.68 -9.35
C GLY A 65 -1.04 0.43 -7.85
N TRP A 66 -1.59 1.31 -7.01
CA TRP A 66 -1.72 1.04 -5.58
C TRP A 66 -2.86 0.07 -5.30
N SER A 67 -2.61 -0.92 -4.45
CA SER A 67 -3.61 -1.91 -4.03
C SER A 67 -4.15 -1.55 -2.65
N LYS A 68 -5.48 -1.39 -2.53
CA LYS A 68 -6.15 -1.12 -1.26
C LYS A 68 -6.09 -2.36 -0.36
N GLY A 69 -5.58 -2.18 0.87
CA GLY A 69 -5.58 -3.20 1.91
C GLY A 69 -6.94 -3.35 2.56
N ALA A 70 -7.21 -4.55 3.07
CA ALA A 70 -8.36 -4.83 3.92
C ALA A 70 -7.91 -4.91 5.38
N MET A 71 -8.62 -4.22 6.28
CA MET A 71 -8.43 -4.38 7.71
C MET A 71 -9.33 -5.48 8.23
N THR A 72 -8.75 -6.52 8.82
CA THR A 72 -9.49 -7.64 9.40
C THR A 72 -9.08 -7.84 10.86
N SER A 73 -10.03 -8.29 11.69
CA SER A 73 -9.74 -8.74 13.05
C SER A 73 -8.90 -10.02 13.01
N LYS A 74 -8.45 -10.47 14.19
CA LYS A 74 -7.76 -11.76 14.32
C LYS A 74 -8.60 -12.94 13.81
N ASP A 75 -9.93 -12.81 13.87
CA ASP A 75 -10.88 -13.82 13.41
C ASP A 75 -11.25 -13.67 11.92
N GLY A 76 -10.53 -12.80 11.18
CA GLY A 76 -10.75 -12.57 9.75
C GLY A 76 -11.97 -11.69 9.41
N LYS A 77 -12.67 -11.14 10.41
CA LYS A 77 -13.83 -10.27 10.18
C LYS A 77 -13.38 -8.87 9.75
N PRO A 78 -14.04 -8.23 8.77
CA PRO A 78 -13.75 -6.84 8.42
C PRO A 78 -13.86 -5.92 9.62
N VAL A 79 -12.89 -5.00 9.76
CA VAL A 79 -12.89 -3.95 10.78
C VAL A 79 -13.23 -2.63 10.10
N ALA A 80 -14.30 -1.97 10.56
CA ALA A 80 -14.60 -0.62 10.14
C ALA A 80 -13.51 0.33 10.68
N SER A 81 -12.87 1.07 9.78
CA SER A 81 -11.86 2.06 10.12
C SER A 81 -11.89 3.20 9.11
N ASP A 82 -11.65 4.42 9.60
CA ASP A 82 -11.40 5.58 8.75
C ASP A 82 -9.97 5.59 8.20
N LEU A 83 -9.09 4.73 8.73
CA LEU A 83 -7.76 4.48 8.20
C LEU A 83 -7.88 3.65 6.93
N ILE A 84 -7.28 4.17 5.86
CA ILE A 84 -7.12 3.47 4.60
C ILE A 84 -5.65 3.11 4.44
N VAL A 85 -5.41 1.87 4.07
CA VAL A 85 -4.06 1.34 3.80
C VAL A 85 -3.96 0.99 2.33
N TYR A 86 -2.86 1.37 1.68
CA TYR A 86 -2.51 0.88 0.35
C TYR A 86 -1.11 0.29 0.35
N GLY A 87 -0.87 -0.65 -0.57
CA GLY A 87 0.46 -1.20 -0.85
C GLY A 87 0.83 -1.05 -2.33
N LYS A 88 2.10 -0.76 -2.60
CA LYS A 88 2.70 -0.77 -3.95
C LYS A 88 4.17 -1.15 -3.86
N GLY A 89 4.54 -2.31 -4.39
CA GLY A 89 5.91 -2.83 -4.25
C GLY A 89 6.31 -3.00 -2.78
N ASN A 90 7.39 -2.31 -2.36
CA ASN A 90 7.89 -2.30 -0.98
C ASN A 90 7.36 -1.12 -0.13
N LEU A 91 6.36 -0.39 -0.63
CA LEU A 91 5.77 0.77 0.03
C LEU A 91 4.43 0.44 0.67
N MET A 92 4.20 1.03 1.83
CA MET A 92 2.90 1.08 2.48
C MET A 92 2.45 2.53 2.62
N MET A 93 1.24 2.84 2.20
CA MET A 93 0.62 4.15 2.34
C MET A 93 -0.52 4.09 3.35
N LEU A 94 -0.59 5.10 4.22
CA LEU A 94 -1.63 5.30 5.22
C LEU A 94 -2.30 6.65 4.96
N SER A 95 -3.63 6.68 5.00
CA SER A 95 -4.41 7.91 4.87
C SER A 95 -5.71 7.82 5.66
N THR A 96 -6.35 8.95 5.91
CA THR A 96 -7.73 9.01 6.39
C THR A 96 -8.57 9.75 5.36
N ARG A 97 -9.84 9.36 5.21
CA ARG A 97 -10.71 9.92 4.15
C ARG A 97 -10.87 11.44 4.24
N ALA A 98 -10.81 12.00 5.44
CA ALA A 98 -11.16 13.41 5.69
C ALA A 98 -9.96 14.37 5.79
N ALA A 99 -8.73 13.88 5.96
CA ALA A 99 -7.63 14.75 6.42
C ALA A 99 -6.77 15.37 5.32
N GLY A 100 -7.00 15.06 4.03
CA GLY A 100 -6.12 15.54 2.95
C GLY A 100 -4.64 15.20 3.22
N LEU A 101 -4.39 14.03 3.82
CA LEU A 101 -3.08 13.57 4.27
C LEU A 101 -2.81 12.17 3.73
N CYS A 102 -1.60 11.97 3.21
CA CYS A 102 -1.13 10.71 2.67
C CYS A 102 0.27 10.43 3.23
N THR A 103 0.46 9.31 3.92
CA THR A 103 1.75 8.96 4.54
C THR A 103 2.30 7.70 3.90
N VAL A 104 3.38 7.81 3.14
CA VAL A 104 4.16 6.67 2.66
C VAL A 104 5.17 6.26 3.71
N THR A 105 5.27 4.97 3.96
CA THR A 105 6.28 4.36 4.82
C THR A 105 6.98 3.25 4.06
N ALA A 106 8.28 3.13 4.27
CA ALA A 106 9.09 2.09 3.63
C ALA A 106 10.29 1.71 4.51
N ARG A 107 10.71 0.45 4.44
CA ARG A 107 11.98 0.03 5.02
C ARG A 107 13.13 0.47 4.11
N ILE A 108 14.24 0.84 4.71
CA ILE A 108 15.47 1.20 3.99
C ILE A 108 16.60 0.24 4.38
N ALA A 109 17.62 0.14 3.54
CA ALA A 109 18.71 -0.83 3.75
C ALA A 109 19.49 -0.58 5.05
N SER A 110 19.68 0.69 5.40
CA SER A 110 20.36 1.12 6.63
C SER A 110 20.03 2.57 6.94
N VAL A 111 20.30 3.03 8.17
CA VAL A 111 20.22 4.46 8.53
C VAL A 111 21.10 5.36 7.64
N ARG A 112 22.19 4.82 7.07
CA ARG A 112 23.09 5.55 6.15
C ARG A 112 22.50 5.80 4.77
N ALA A 113 21.40 5.12 4.42
CA ALA A 113 20.70 5.36 3.15
C ALA A 113 19.85 6.65 3.18
N PHE A 114 19.50 7.14 4.39
CA PHE A 114 18.58 8.26 4.55
C PHE A 114 19.08 9.58 3.93
N PRO A 115 20.36 9.98 4.05
CA PRO A 115 20.87 11.17 3.34
C PRO A 115 20.74 11.10 1.81
N GLY A 116 20.83 9.90 1.22
CA GLY A 116 20.56 9.71 -0.21
C GLY A 116 19.10 10.03 -0.56
N ILE A 117 18.16 9.55 0.27
CA ILE A 117 16.73 9.84 0.12
C ILE A 117 16.45 11.33 0.27
N GLN A 118 17.07 12.01 1.24
CA GLN A 118 16.97 13.48 1.40
C GLN A 118 17.42 14.20 0.11
N SER A 119 18.57 13.81 -0.45
CA SER A 119 19.08 14.38 -1.70
C SER A 119 18.14 14.12 -2.90
N ALA A 120 17.53 12.94 -2.96
CA ALA A 120 16.58 12.59 -4.01
C ALA A 120 15.28 13.40 -3.92
N MET A 121 14.76 13.57 -2.70
CA MET A 121 13.61 14.41 -2.43
C MET A 121 13.91 15.88 -2.78
N ALA A 122 15.09 16.37 -2.42
CA ALA A 122 15.53 17.71 -2.79
C ALA A 122 15.67 17.90 -4.30
N SER A 123 16.11 16.86 -5.02
CA SER A 123 16.17 16.87 -6.48
C SER A 123 14.77 16.88 -7.11
N ALA A 124 13.77 16.26 -6.46
CA ALA A 124 12.41 16.18 -6.97
C ALA A 124 11.56 17.42 -6.64
N TYR A 125 11.79 18.07 -5.50
CA TYR A 125 10.92 19.13 -4.96
C TYR A 125 11.65 20.44 -4.63
N GLY A 126 12.95 20.53 -4.89
CA GLY A 126 13.79 21.67 -4.54
C GLY A 126 14.32 21.59 -3.10
N ALA A 127 15.01 22.64 -2.65
CA ALA A 127 15.55 22.70 -1.29
C ALA A 127 14.43 22.63 -0.24
N PRO A 128 14.63 21.93 0.90
CA PRO A 128 13.66 21.95 1.97
C PRO A 128 13.52 23.38 2.54
N PHE A 129 12.29 23.82 2.82
CA PHE A 129 12.05 25.12 3.44
C PHE A 129 12.27 25.07 4.96
N LYS A 130 12.36 23.87 5.54
CA LYS A 130 12.70 23.64 6.95
C LYS A 130 13.46 22.31 7.09
N ASP A 131 14.51 22.34 7.90
CA ASP A 131 15.29 21.17 8.33
C ASP A 131 15.46 21.30 9.86
N ASP A 132 15.11 20.26 10.60
CA ASP A 132 15.17 20.28 12.07
C ASP A 132 16.58 19.96 12.63
N GLY A 133 17.54 19.66 11.75
CA GLY A 133 18.90 19.26 12.12
C GLY A 133 19.01 17.84 12.71
N LYS A 134 17.90 17.12 12.83
CA LYS A 134 17.81 15.73 13.33
C LYS A 134 17.40 14.76 12.22
N GLY A 135 17.21 15.26 11.00
CA GLY A 135 16.91 14.49 9.81
C GLY A 135 15.47 14.64 9.32
N GLU A 136 14.63 15.43 9.98
CA GLU A 136 13.30 15.75 9.46
C GLU A 136 13.39 16.97 8.52
N GLN A 137 12.86 16.83 7.31
CA GLN A 137 12.90 17.86 6.27
C GLN A 137 11.51 18.13 5.70
N PHE A 138 11.21 19.40 5.50
CA PHE A 138 9.95 19.85 4.93
C PHE A 138 10.16 20.49 3.56
N PHE A 139 9.39 20.04 2.57
CA PHE A 139 9.46 20.51 1.19
C PHE A 139 8.13 21.12 0.76
N GLN A 140 8.20 22.15 -0.08
CA GLN A 140 7.03 22.67 -0.75
C GLN A 140 6.72 21.76 -1.95
N ALA A 141 5.47 21.33 -2.07
CA ALA A 141 4.95 20.67 -3.26
C ALA A 141 3.95 21.59 -4.00
N PRO A 142 3.67 21.33 -5.29
CA PRO A 142 2.68 22.10 -6.05
C PRO A 142 1.29 22.10 -5.40
N ASP A 143 0.47 23.09 -5.75
CA ASP A 143 -0.94 23.24 -5.35
C ASP A 143 -1.19 23.15 -3.84
N HIS A 144 -0.49 24.00 -3.08
CA HIS A 144 -0.66 24.13 -1.62
C HIS A 144 -0.42 22.84 -0.82
N ARG A 145 0.46 21.96 -1.31
CA ARG A 145 0.88 20.76 -0.59
C ARG A 145 2.24 20.95 0.07
N PHE A 146 2.44 20.27 1.19
CA PHE A 146 3.75 20.14 1.82
C PHE A 146 4.12 18.67 1.93
N ILE A 147 5.43 18.42 1.99
CA ILE A 147 5.99 17.10 2.24
C ILE A 147 6.82 17.17 3.50
N ASP A 148 6.59 16.22 4.40
CA ASP A 148 7.36 15.98 5.62
C ASP A 148 8.09 14.62 5.45
N LEU A 149 9.41 14.70 5.35
CA LEU A 149 10.30 13.56 5.22
C LEU A 149 11.02 13.33 6.54
N ALA A 150 10.88 12.13 7.11
CA ALA A 150 11.53 11.76 8.36
C ALA A 150 12.13 10.35 8.31
N SER A 151 13.31 10.18 8.92
CA SER A 151 13.80 8.85 9.26
C SER A 151 12.96 8.28 10.40
N THR A 152 12.57 7.02 10.30
CA THR A 152 11.77 6.31 11.31
C THR A 152 12.35 4.92 11.57
N GLY A 153 11.74 4.19 12.51
CA GLY A 153 12.17 2.85 12.88
C GLY A 153 13.38 2.85 13.82
N SER A 154 14.16 1.77 13.76
CA SER A 154 15.30 1.51 14.66
C SER A 154 16.56 1.22 13.85
N LYS A 155 17.72 1.12 14.52
CA LYS A 155 18.99 0.79 13.84
C LYS A 155 18.92 -0.54 13.08
N ASP A 156 18.23 -1.54 13.63
CA ASP A 156 18.13 -2.89 13.06
C ASP A 156 16.97 -3.01 12.05
N ARG A 157 15.99 -2.12 12.13
CA ARG A 157 14.87 -2.01 11.18
C ARG A 157 14.65 -0.54 10.80
N PRO A 158 15.57 0.05 10.01
CA PRO A 158 15.46 1.44 9.64
C PRO A 158 14.38 1.62 8.57
N ALA A 159 13.69 2.75 8.65
CA ALA A 159 12.59 3.09 7.78
C ALA A 159 12.57 4.58 7.48
N VAL A 160 11.75 4.95 6.50
CA VAL A 160 11.46 6.34 6.16
C VAL A 160 9.95 6.54 6.16
N ARG A 161 9.54 7.75 6.56
CA ARG A 161 8.18 8.27 6.43
C ARG A 161 8.22 9.47 5.49
N VAL A 162 7.30 9.50 4.54
CA VAL A 162 7.01 10.66 3.70
C VAL A 162 5.54 10.98 3.86
N ALA A 163 5.22 12.02 4.63
CA ALA A 163 3.86 12.52 4.77
C ALA A 163 3.63 13.69 3.81
N VAL A 164 2.52 13.66 3.09
CA VAL A 164 2.10 14.71 2.18
C VAL A 164 0.75 15.21 2.64
N GLY A 165 0.66 16.50 2.96
CA GLY A 165 -0.56 17.14 3.41
C GLY A 165 -0.96 18.30 2.50
N TYR A 166 -2.26 18.55 2.41
CA TYR A 166 -2.80 19.78 1.82
C TYR A 166 -2.90 20.88 2.90
N VAL A 167 -2.37 22.06 2.62
CA VAL A 167 -2.56 23.24 3.46
C VAL A 167 -3.76 24.01 2.92
N SER A 168 -4.91 23.90 3.59
CA SER A 168 -5.96 24.91 3.42
C SER A 168 -5.45 26.19 4.04
N GLN A 169 -5.20 27.22 3.24
CA GLN A 169 -5.06 28.57 3.76
C GLN A 169 -6.38 28.92 4.45
N GLU A 170 -6.42 28.89 5.79
CA GLU A 170 -7.51 29.56 6.49
C GLU A 170 -7.43 31.03 6.10
N SER A 171 -8.49 31.54 5.49
CA SER A 171 -8.62 32.96 5.19
C SER A 171 -8.74 33.72 6.51
N LYS A 172 -7.59 34.16 7.03
CA LYS A 172 -7.34 35.16 8.09
C LYS A 172 -7.91 34.90 9.49
#